data_AF-A0A916RJV9-F1
#
_entry.id   AF-A0A916RJV9-F1
#
_cell.length_a   1.000
_cell.length_b   1.000
_cell.length_c   1.000
_cell.angle_alpha   90.00
_cell.angle_beta   90.00
_cell.angle_gamma   90.00
#
_symmetry.space_group_name_H-M   'P 1'
#
loop_
_entity.id
_entity.type
_entity.pdbx_description
1 polymer ?
#
loop_
_entity_poly.entity_id
_entity_poly.type
_entity_poly.pdbx_seq_one_letter_code
_entity_poly.pdbx_strand_id
1 'polypeptide(L)'
;MKQSDFESQFQKFNEISLTKQESSESYKLILSNYRTAKKQKKTRMMFNHILPGMATVALVLVFGWLLFDILQPSIQQPGEQSPTIVEEDEQEENINEPENNNEEDPVPKNITNACMEDEDAQPTSQSVVVYFECYSTDNSPSPFIAVEREIENEGIEFDPIVFAIQQLLQGPTEEEVKKGYGSIFNKDTAETLRGIELQSTGHLIVDFDDFSTIIPNGSSSAASMAMLESLNRTLAQFEEVKTIEYRFDGSCEAFYGWIQVGECTYFTADSYRTEVEAEAVKEELLEKSEIIFNHLLAKEWEQVAHYIHHEKGLVYSPFSNVGDEDDLHFSRLDVWGFYKDESQYIWSWDQSEAEFMATPNDFVDNLLKKRNNYVYEYDEITYNDSDMGTMINTIHEVFPNAIYVEYLDEPDPNSRDWTNYQALRFVFEEIDNEWYFVALVRGAHNP
;
A
#
# COMPACT_ATOMS: atom_id res chain seq x y z
N MET A 1 40.30 -7.55 -17.34
CA MET A 1 40.34 -8.71 -16.43
C MET A 1 40.64 -9.96 -17.25
N LYS A 2 41.48 -10.90 -16.78
CA LYS A 2 41.70 -12.17 -17.50
C LYS A 2 40.52 -13.11 -17.26
N GLN A 3 40.13 -13.90 -18.25
CA GLN A 3 38.95 -14.80 -18.20
C GLN A 3 38.97 -15.77 -17.01
N SER A 4 40.17 -16.17 -16.55
CA SER A 4 40.36 -17.03 -15.38
C SER A 4 40.00 -16.37 -14.04
N ASP A 5 40.06 -15.04 -13.92
CA ASP A 5 39.63 -14.32 -12.71
C ASP A 5 38.10 -14.24 -12.61
N PHE A 6 37.41 -14.21 -13.76
CA PHE A 6 35.96 -14.09 -13.81
C PHE A 6 35.27 -15.37 -13.34
N GLU A 7 35.75 -16.55 -13.78
CA GLU A 7 35.21 -17.84 -13.33
C GLU A 7 35.43 -18.06 -11.82
N SER A 8 36.56 -17.60 -11.27
CA SER A 8 36.85 -17.65 -9.84
C SER A 8 35.92 -16.77 -9.00
N GLN A 9 35.57 -15.58 -9.51
CA GLN A 9 34.62 -14.68 -8.84
C GLN A 9 33.17 -15.16 -8.98
N PHE A 10 32.80 -15.74 -10.12
CA PHE A 10 31.46 -16.28 -10.34
C PHE A 10 31.16 -17.50 -9.47
N GLN A 11 32.16 -18.35 -9.19
CA GLN A 11 31.98 -19.48 -8.27
C GLN A 11 31.71 -19.05 -6.82
N LYS A 12 32.18 -17.86 -6.40
CA LYS A 12 31.91 -17.32 -5.06
C LYS A 12 30.47 -16.83 -4.87
N PHE A 13 29.73 -16.54 -5.95
CA PHE A 13 28.32 -16.13 -5.86
C PHE A 13 27.40 -17.24 -5.36
N ASN A 14 27.73 -18.50 -5.63
CA ASN A 14 26.97 -19.65 -5.16
C ASN A 14 27.10 -19.90 -3.65
N GLU A 15 27.97 -19.16 -2.95
CA GLU A 15 28.21 -19.28 -1.51
C GLU A 15 27.56 -18.15 -0.69
N ILE A 16 26.91 -17.18 -1.34
CA ILE A 16 26.28 -16.03 -0.67
C ILE A 16 24.80 -16.35 -0.44
N SER A 17 24.42 -16.55 0.83
CA SER A 17 23.02 -16.61 1.26
C SER A 17 22.62 -15.23 1.77
N LEU A 18 21.80 -14.51 1.01
CA LEU A 18 21.24 -13.22 1.42
C LEU A 18 20.00 -13.43 2.28
N THR A 19 19.83 -12.60 3.30
CA THR A 19 18.54 -12.47 4.00
C THR A 19 17.53 -11.74 3.11
N LYS A 20 16.23 -11.84 3.44
CA LYS A 20 15.16 -11.14 2.67
C LYS A 20 15.42 -9.64 2.57
N GLN A 21 15.90 -9.02 3.66
CA GLN A 21 16.22 -7.59 3.71
C GLN A 21 17.38 -7.25 2.77
N GLU A 22 18.48 -7.99 2.82
CA GLU A 22 19.66 -7.76 1.96
C GLU A 22 19.35 -7.99 0.48
N SER A 23 18.43 -8.91 0.16
CA SER A 23 17.92 -9.12 -1.20
C SER A 23 17.11 -7.92 -1.69
N SER A 24 16.20 -7.41 -0.85
CA SER A 24 15.37 -6.23 -1.18
C SER A 24 16.22 -4.97 -1.37
N GLU A 25 17.17 -4.71 -0.47
CA GLU A 25 18.09 -3.56 -0.60
C GLU A 25 18.96 -3.66 -1.86
N SER A 26 19.47 -4.86 -2.17
CA SER A 26 20.25 -5.11 -3.38
C SER A 26 19.42 -4.86 -4.65
N TYR A 27 18.16 -5.29 -4.64
CA TYR A 27 17.22 -5.08 -5.75
C TYR A 27 16.85 -3.59 -5.92
N LYS A 28 16.53 -2.88 -4.84
CA LYS A 28 16.26 -1.42 -4.85
C LYS A 28 17.48 -0.63 -5.36
N LEU A 29 18.70 -1.04 -5.00
CA LEU A 29 19.95 -0.45 -5.50
C LEU A 29 20.17 -0.71 -7.00
N ILE A 30 19.84 -1.91 -7.48
CA ILE A 30 19.92 -2.24 -8.91
C ILE A 30 18.91 -1.41 -9.72
N LEU A 31 17.66 -1.31 -9.26
CA LEU A 31 16.60 -0.53 -9.90
C LEU A 31 16.92 0.96 -9.97
N SER A 32 17.38 1.56 -8.86
CA SER A 32 17.75 2.99 -8.82
C SER A 32 18.89 3.31 -9.78
N ASN A 33 19.89 2.43 -9.88
CA ASN A 33 21.01 2.59 -10.81
C ASN A 33 20.58 2.37 -12.27
N TYR A 34 19.69 1.42 -12.54
CA TYR A 34 19.09 1.23 -13.86
C TYR A 34 18.31 2.47 -14.31
N ARG A 35 17.46 3.03 -13.43
CA ARG A 35 16.70 4.26 -13.68
C ARG A 35 17.64 5.45 -13.94
N THR A 36 18.72 5.58 -13.18
CA THR A 36 19.72 6.65 -13.34
C THR A 36 20.47 6.53 -14.66
N ALA A 37 20.83 5.31 -15.08
CA ALA A 37 21.45 5.03 -16.37
C ALA A 37 20.48 5.29 -17.54
N LYS A 38 19.17 4.96 -17.40
CA LYS A 38 18.12 5.26 -18.40
C LYS A 38 17.89 6.77 -18.53
N LYS A 39 17.88 7.52 -17.42
CA LYS A 39 17.76 8.99 -17.40
C LYS A 39 18.93 9.66 -18.12
N GLN A 40 20.16 9.21 -17.90
CA GLN A 40 21.33 9.68 -18.64
C GLN A 40 21.29 9.33 -20.14
N LYS A 41 20.68 8.20 -20.53
CA LYS A 41 20.50 7.78 -21.93
C LYS A 41 19.43 8.61 -22.65
N LYS A 42 18.34 8.98 -21.97
CA LYS A 42 17.28 9.88 -22.47
C LYS A 42 17.82 11.29 -22.76
N THR A 43 18.72 11.80 -21.91
CA THR A 43 19.40 13.10 -22.14
C THR A 43 20.42 13.06 -23.29
N ARG A 44 20.99 11.89 -23.59
CA ARG A 44 22.00 11.73 -24.66
C ARG A 44 21.42 11.48 -26.05
N MET A 45 20.19 10.97 -26.16
CA MET A 45 19.51 10.76 -27.46
C MET A 45 19.12 12.05 -28.18
N MET A 46 19.20 13.22 -27.54
CA MET A 46 18.98 14.51 -28.21
C MET A 46 20.11 14.93 -29.17
N PHE A 47 21.23 14.21 -29.26
CA PHE A 47 22.26 14.50 -30.27
C PHE A 47 22.87 13.24 -30.90
N ASN A 48 22.68 13.16 -32.23
CA ASN A 48 23.35 12.34 -33.25
C ASN A 48 22.86 10.90 -33.52
N HIS A 49 22.48 10.69 -34.79
CA HIS A 49 22.48 9.40 -35.51
C HIS A 49 23.88 8.73 -35.49
N ILE A 50 23.93 7.39 -35.36
CA ILE A 50 24.69 6.41 -36.19
C ILE A 50 24.60 4.98 -35.56
N LEU A 51 24.40 4.00 -36.47
CA LEU A 51 24.38 2.51 -36.45
C LEU A 51 24.63 1.64 -35.18
N PRO A 52 24.04 0.42 -35.12
CA PRO A 52 24.05 -0.47 -33.96
C PRO A 52 25.25 -1.43 -33.94
N GLY A 53 25.83 -1.64 -32.76
CA GLY A 53 26.76 -2.75 -32.51
C GLY A 53 27.89 -2.43 -31.54
N MET A 54 27.60 -2.13 -30.26
CA MET A 54 28.60 -2.05 -29.19
C MET A 54 27.96 -2.11 -27.76
N ALA A 55 26.83 -2.80 -27.55
CA ALA A 55 26.17 -2.81 -26.24
C ALA A 55 26.75 -3.82 -25.23
N THR A 56 27.49 -4.83 -25.69
CA THR A 56 27.95 -5.95 -24.84
C THR A 56 29.26 -5.68 -24.09
N VAL A 57 30.03 -4.65 -24.43
CA VAL A 57 31.34 -4.38 -23.79
C VAL A 57 31.22 -3.37 -22.62
N ALA A 58 30.21 -2.50 -22.63
CA ALA A 58 30.03 -1.48 -21.59
C ALA A 58 29.52 -2.06 -20.25
N LEU A 59 28.71 -3.12 -20.28
CA LEU A 59 28.17 -3.80 -19.11
C LEU A 59 29.26 -4.47 -18.24
N VAL A 60 30.35 -4.93 -18.86
CA VAL A 60 31.44 -5.63 -18.18
C VAL A 60 32.41 -4.66 -17.47
N LEU A 61 32.53 -3.42 -17.95
CA LEU A 61 33.41 -2.41 -17.34
C LEU A 61 32.80 -1.77 -16.09
N VAL A 62 31.47 -1.66 -16.01
CA VAL A 62 30.77 -1.16 -14.83
C VAL A 62 30.83 -2.17 -13.68
N PHE A 63 30.72 -3.46 -13.98
CA PHE A 63 30.86 -4.54 -12.99
C PHE A 63 32.28 -4.65 -12.39
N GLY A 64 33.32 -4.36 -13.17
CA GLY A 64 34.71 -4.40 -12.69
C GLY A 64 35.12 -3.26 -11.78
N TRP A 65 34.41 -2.12 -11.82
CA TRP A 65 34.70 -0.97 -10.96
C TRP A 65 33.95 -1.07 -9.61
N LEU A 66 32.75 -1.66 -9.61
CA LEU A 66 31.91 -1.87 -8.42
C LEU A 66 32.52 -2.82 -7.37
N LEU A 67 33.44 -3.73 -7.76
CA LEU A 67 34.04 -4.70 -6.82
C LEU A 67 35.33 -4.20 -6.13
N PHE A 68 35.88 -3.04 -6.51
CA PHE A 68 37.10 -2.52 -5.87
C PHE A 68 36.81 -1.86 -4.51
N ASP A 69 35.62 -1.30 -4.31
CA ASP A 69 35.22 -0.63 -3.07
C ASP A 69 34.72 -1.60 -1.98
N ILE A 70 34.32 -2.82 -2.34
CA ILE A 70 33.72 -3.79 -1.40
C ILE A 70 34.80 -4.63 -0.66
N LEU A 71 36.05 -4.66 -1.13
CA LEU A 71 37.07 -5.63 -0.66
C LEU A 71 38.22 -5.03 0.19
N GLN A 72 38.12 -3.83 0.73
CA GLN A 72 39.11 -3.31 1.68
C GLN A 72 38.69 -3.61 3.14
N PRO A 73 39.51 -4.33 3.95
CA PRO A 73 39.29 -4.40 5.38
C PRO A 73 39.77 -3.09 6.04
N SER A 74 38.89 -2.43 6.80
CA SER A 74 39.19 -1.18 7.49
C SER A 74 40.34 -1.34 8.49
N ILE A 75 41.44 -0.62 8.28
CA ILE A 75 42.52 -0.45 9.25
C ILE A 75 42.09 0.61 10.27
N GLN A 76 42.02 0.25 11.55
CA GLN A 76 41.90 1.19 12.69
C GLN A 76 43.17 2.00 12.86
N GLN A 77 43.04 3.29 13.25
CA GLN A 77 43.76 4.01 14.35
C GLN A 77 43.76 5.56 14.16
N PRO A 78 44.10 6.40 15.18
CA PRO A 78 43.12 7.03 16.06
C PRO A 78 43.29 8.57 16.23
N GLY A 79 42.29 9.21 16.84
CA GLY A 79 42.44 10.41 17.68
C GLY A 79 42.72 11.75 16.99
N GLU A 80 41.85 12.74 17.23
CA GLU A 80 42.26 14.10 17.56
C GLU A 80 41.10 14.90 18.15
N GLN A 81 41.48 15.86 18.99
CA GLN A 81 40.73 16.51 20.06
C GLN A 81 39.74 17.60 19.60
N SER A 82 38.75 17.87 20.45
CA SER A 82 37.83 19.01 20.40
C SER A 82 38.53 20.37 20.27
N PRO A 83 37.79 21.38 19.77
CA PRO A 83 37.85 22.70 20.38
C PRO A 83 36.46 23.23 20.80
N THR A 84 36.42 23.60 22.08
CA THR A 84 35.79 24.74 22.75
C THR A 84 34.84 25.64 21.94
N ILE A 85 33.60 25.75 22.40
CA ILE A 85 32.65 26.83 22.06
C ILE A 85 32.76 27.93 23.13
N VAL A 86 32.82 29.18 22.69
CA VAL A 86 32.79 30.39 23.51
C VAL A 86 31.34 30.90 23.56
N GLU A 87 30.89 31.23 24.77
CA GLU A 87 29.60 31.86 25.10
C GLU A 87 29.56 33.33 24.64
N GLU A 88 28.42 33.79 24.11
CA GLU A 88 28.00 35.19 24.14
C GLU A 88 26.52 35.26 24.53
N ASP A 89 26.26 35.85 25.71
CA ASP A 89 24.97 36.30 26.21
C ASP A 89 24.54 37.59 25.51
N GLU A 90 23.28 37.73 25.10
CA GLU A 90 22.56 39.01 25.15
C GLU A 90 21.09 38.80 25.55
N GLN A 91 20.66 39.63 26.52
CA GLN A 91 19.33 39.72 27.13
C GLN A 91 18.39 40.60 26.30
N GLU A 92 17.07 40.43 26.49
CA GLU A 92 15.94 41.40 26.42
C GLU A 92 14.67 40.60 26.06
N GLU A 93 13.44 40.83 26.53
CA GLU A 93 12.84 41.82 27.42
C GLU A 93 11.51 41.24 27.93
N ASN A 94 11.05 41.72 29.09
CA ASN A 94 9.90 41.22 29.84
C ASN A 94 8.63 42.00 29.46
N ILE A 95 7.60 41.34 28.93
CA ILE A 95 6.26 41.90 28.74
C ILE A 95 5.25 41.02 29.49
N ASN A 96 4.66 41.57 30.55
CA ASN A 96 3.56 40.97 31.30
C ASN A 96 2.23 41.21 30.58
N GLU A 97 1.44 40.16 30.36
CA GLU A 97 -0.02 40.20 30.19
C GLU A 97 -0.69 39.11 31.06
N PRO A 98 -1.98 39.27 31.44
CA PRO A 98 -2.49 38.86 32.74
C PRO A 98 -2.93 37.39 32.82
N GLU A 99 -2.80 36.82 34.03
CA GLU A 99 -3.28 35.49 34.43
C GLU A 99 -4.78 35.32 34.13
N ASN A 100 -5.11 34.36 33.27
CA ASN A 100 -6.45 33.81 33.12
C ASN A 100 -6.48 32.42 33.79
N ASN A 101 -7.14 32.34 34.94
CA ASN A 101 -7.34 31.11 35.68
C ASN A 101 -8.45 30.28 35.02
N ASN A 102 -8.08 29.38 34.12
CA ASN A 102 -8.85 28.18 33.83
C ASN A 102 -8.04 26.99 34.35
N GLU A 103 -8.58 26.28 35.34
CA GLU A 103 -8.06 24.98 35.76
C GLU A 103 -8.25 24.00 34.60
N GLU A 104 -7.20 23.83 33.80
CA GLU A 104 -6.98 22.63 32.99
C GLU A 104 -6.79 21.45 33.95
N ASP A 105 -7.43 20.32 33.67
CA ASP A 105 -7.18 19.06 34.39
C ASP A 105 -5.66 18.80 34.41
N PRO A 106 -5.09 18.35 35.55
CA PRO A 106 -3.65 18.34 35.72
C PRO A 106 -3.04 17.29 34.79
N VAL A 107 -2.39 17.77 33.72
CA VAL A 107 -1.42 16.97 32.95
C VAL A 107 -0.43 16.36 33.96
N PRO A 108 -0.34 15.02 34.06
CA PRO A 108 0.56 14.37 35.00
C PRO A 108 1.99 14.88 34.83
N LYS A 109 2.59 15.42 35.90
CA LYS A 109 3.92 16.07 35.87
C LYS A 109 5.11 15.13 35.59
N ASN A 110 4.85 13.90 35.15
CA ASN A 110 5.83 12.84 34.97
C ASN A 110 5.43 11.89 33.82
N ILE A 111 4.89 12.42 32.72
CA ILE A 111 4.73 11.63 31.49
C ILE A 111 6.12 11.35 30.94
N THR A 112 6.47 10.06 30.80
CA THR A 112 7.63 9.65 30.01
C THR A 112 7.20 9.65 28.54
N ASN A 113 8.01 10.14 27.61
CA ASN A 113 7.71 10.07 26.17
C ASN A 113 8.03 8.67 25.60
N ALA A 114 7.93 7.62 26.42
CA ALA A 114 8.38 6.27 26.08
C ALA A 114 7.51 5.60 25.00
N CYS A 115 6.26 6.05 24.85
CA CYS A 115 5.39 5.67 23.74
C CYS A 115 5.95 6.08 22.36
N MET A 116 6.91 7.01 22.29
CA MET A 116 7.58 7.38 21.03
C MET A 116 8.68 6.40 20.61
N GLU A 117 9.12 5.52 21.52
CA GLU A 117 10.14 4.50 21.25
C GLU A 117 9.53 3.15 20.84
N ASP A 118 8.20 3.00 20.95
CA ASP A 118 7.49 1.82 20.47
C ASP A 118 7.40 1.91 18.93
N GLU A 119 7.85 0.87 18.21
CA GLU A 119 7.67 0.76 16.76
C GLU A 119 6.17 0.62 16.44
N ASP A 120 5.68 1.25 15.36
CA ASP A 120 4.28 1.18 14.95
C ASP A 120 3.83 -0.29 14.86
N ALA A 121 3.06 -0.73 15.85
CA ALA A 121 2.57 -2.10 15.92
C ALA A 121 1.69 -2.38 14.70
N GLN A 122 1.91 -3.53 14.06
CA GLN A 122 1.11 -4.00 12.94
C GLN A 122 0.21 -5.14 13.44
N PRO A 123 -1.08 -5.15 13.07
CA PRO A 123 -1.98 -6.24 13.44
C PRO A 123 -1.50 -7.56 12.82
N THR A 124 -1.65 -8.65 13.56
CA THR A 124 -1.36 -10.01 13.08
C THR A 124 -2.65 -10.83 12.98
N SER A 125 -2.60 -12.05 12.44
CA SER A 125 -3.77 -12.94 12.40
C SER A 125 -4.37 -13.28 13.78
N GLN A 126 -3.68 -12.95 14.88
CA GLN A 126 -4.13 -13.20 16.25
C GLN A 126 -4.24 -11.92 17.10
N SER A 127 -4.11 -10.75 16.49
CA SER A 127 -4.15 -9.47 17.20
C SER A 127 -4.85 -8.37 16.41
N VAL A 128 -5.36 -7.37 17.12
CA VAL A 128 -5.82 -6.09 16.53
C VAL A 128 -4.97 -4.97 17.08
N VAL A 129 -4.93 -3.83 16.41
CA VAL A 129 -4.29 -2.62 16.94
C VAL A 129 -5.33 -1.60 17.38
N VAL A 130 -5.07 -0.89 18.48
CA VAL A 130 -5.84 0.29 18.91
C VAL A 130 -4.92 1.50 18.92
N TYR A 131 -5.39 2.65 18.45
CA TYR A 131 -4.57 3.86 18.35
C TYR A 131 -4.84 4.80 19.53
N PHE A 132 -3.78 5.16 20.25
CA PHE A 132 -3.83 6.13 21.35
C PHE A 132 -2.91 7.32 21.07
N GLU A 133 -3.23 8.48 21.64
CA GLU A 133 -2.33 9.63 21.61
C GLU A 133 -1.07 9.31 22.41
N CYS A 134 0.10 9.71 21.92
CA CYS A 134 1.33 9.67 22.69
C CYS A 134 1.69 11.09 23.12
N TYR A 135 1.40 11.43 24.37
CA TYR A 135 1.66 12.76 24.89
C TYR A 135 3.16 13.00 24.99
N SER A 136 3.64 14.02 24.29
CA SER A 136 5.03 14.45 24.30
C SER A 136 5.09 15.96 24.47
N THR A 137 6.08 16.42 25.24
CA THR A 137 6.39 17.84 25.38
C THR A 137 6.92 18.48 24.10
N ASP A 138 7.39 17.65 23.16
CA ASP A 138 8.18 18.10 22.02
C ASP A 138 7.39 18.08 20.69
N ASN A 139 6.27 17.36 20.64
CA ASN A 139 5.43 17.22 19.44
C ASN A 139 4.01 17.76 19.68
N SER A 140 3.61 18.72 18.84
CA SER A 140 2.24 19.24 18.77
C SER A 140 1.82 19.34 17.29
N PRO A 141 0.75 18.65 16.85
CA PRO A 141 -0.11 17.75 17.65
C PRO A 141 0.61 16.47 18.09
N SER A 142 0.11 15.84 19.16
CA SER A 142 0.63 14.55 19.63
C SER A 142 0.36 13.45 18.61
N PRO A 143 1.34 12.57 18.30
CA PRO A 143 1.13 11.48 17.35
C PRO A 143 0.21 10.41 17.93
N PHE A 144 -0.45 9.66 17.05
CA PHE A 144 -1.23 8.47 17.41
C PHE A 144 -0.39 7.22 17.14
N ILE A 145 -0.17 6.43 18.18
CA ILE A 145 0.68 5.24 18.12
C ILE A 145 -0.20 4.00 18.27
N ALA A 146 0.03 3.01 17.40
CA ALA A 146 -0.67 1.74 17.42
C ALA A 146 -0.23 0.90 18.63
N VAL A 147 -1.20 0.32 19.33
CA VAL A 147 -0.95 -0.60 20.45
C VAL A 147 -1.65 -1.92 20.20
N GLU A 148 -0.88 -3.00 20.19
CA GLU A 148 -1.38 -4.34 19.93
C GLU A 148 -2.30 -4.85 21.06
N ARG A 149 -3.33 -5.60 20.67
CA ARG A 149 -4.28 -6.30 21.54
C ARG A 149 -4.43 -7.74 21.06
N GLU A 150 -4.01 -8.66 21.89
CA GLU A 150 -4.06 -10.10 21.63
C GLU A 150 -5.48 -10.66 21.76
N ILE A 151 -5.86 -11.54 20.83
CA ILE A 151 -7.17 -12.19 20.81
C ILE A 151 -7.08 -13.50 21.61
N GLU A 152 -7.56 -13.50 22.86
CA GLU A 152 -7.40 -14.65 23.75
C GLU A 152 -8.45 -15.79 23.58
N ASN A 153 -9.34 -15.79 22.57
CA ASN A 153 -10.38 -16.82 22.45
C ASN A 153 -10.71 -17.30 21.01
N GLU A 154 -10.41 -18.56 20.72
CA GLU A 154 -10.86 -19.35 19.55
C GLU A 154 -12.29 -19.95 19.73
N GLY A 155 -13.22 -19.17 20.29
CA GLY A 155 -14.61 -19.57 20.52
C GLY A 155 -15.59 -18.92 19.54
N ILE A 156 -16.66 -19.63 19.20
CA ILE A 156 -17.61 -19.30 18.10
C ILE A 156 -18.23 -17.90 18.25
N GLU A 157 -18.07 -17.10 17.18
CA GLU A 157 -18.53 -15.72 16.96
C GLU A 157 -17.66 -14.61 17.61
N PHE A 158 -16.35 -14.66 17.33
CA PHE A 158 -15.44 -13.53 17.56
C PHE A 158 -15.47 -12.58 16.36
N ASP A 159 -15.80 -11.31 16.60
CA ASP A 159 -15.74 -10.24 15.61
C ASP A 159 -14.55 -9.32 15.96
N PRO A 160 -13.48 -9.28 15.14
CA PRO A 160 -12.30 -8.48 15.43
C PRO A 160 -12.58 -6.97 15.45
N ILE A 161 -13.58 -6.49 14.70
CA ILE A 161 -13.98 -5.07 14.68
C ILE A 161 -14.63 -4.72 16.02
N VAL A 162 -15.54 -5.57 16.51
CA VAL A 162 -16.14 -5.43 17.85
C VAL A 162 -15.07 -5.43 18.93
N PHE A 163 -14.12 -6.36 18.85
CA PHE A 163 -13.06 -6.45 19.84
C PHE A 163 -12.17 -5.19 19.85
N ALA A 164 -11.71 -4.73 18.69
CA ALA A 164 -10.87 -3.54 18.57
C ALA A 164 -11.54 -2.30 19.16
N ILE A 165 -12.81 -2.06 18.83
CA ILE A 165 -13.54 -0.89 19.36
C ILE A 165 -13.76 -1.01 20.88
N GLN A 166 -14.06 -2.20 21.40
CA GLN A 166 -14.19 -2.42 22.85
C GLN A 166 -12.87 -2.18 23.60
N GLN A 167 -11.74 -2.59 23.02
CA GLN A 167 -10.42 -2.33 23.58
C GLN A 167 -10.08 -0.83 23.56
N LEU A 168 -10.44 -0.11 22.50
CA LEU A 168 -10.26 1.34 22.43
C LEU A 168 -11.11 2.08 23.46
N LEU A 169 -12.39 1.70 23.59
CA LEU A 169 -13.34 2.30 24.54
C LEU A 169 -12.95 2.09 26.01
N GLN A 170 -12.15 1.06 26.32
CA GLN A 170 -11.56 0.86 27.66
C GLN A 170 -10.45 1.87 27.97
N GLY A 171 -9.85 2.48 26.94
CA GLY A 171 -8.69 3.34 27.05
C GLY A 171 -7.37 2.59 27.30
N PRO A 172 -6.26 3.33 27.44
CA PRO A 172 -4.95 2.75 27.71
C PRO A 172 -4.89 2.12 29.11
N THR A 173 -4.12 1.05 29.24
CA THR A 173 -3.83 0.39 30.52
C THR A 173 -3.01 1.29 31.45
N GLU A 174 -2.99 0.99 32.75
CA GLU A 174 -2.17 1.76 33.70
C GLU A 174 -0.66 1.77 33.35
N GLU A 175 -0.15 0.73 32.69
CA GLU A 175 1.24 0.67 32.22
C GLU A 175 1.45 1.50 30.96
N GLU A 176 0.49 1.50 30.03
CA GLU A 176 0.51 2.36 28.85
C GLU A 176 0.44 3.85 29.24
N VAL A 177 -0.40 4.22 30.21
CA VAL A 177 -0.46 5.59 30.73
C VAL A 177 0.89 6.03 31.32
N LYS A 178 1.62 5.13 32.02
CA LYS A 178 2.96 5.44 32.54
C LYS A 178 3.99 5.66 31.41
N LYS A 179 3.82 4.98 30.28
CA LYS A 179 4.62 5.17 29.05
C LYS A 179 4.25 6.44 28.26
N GLY A 180 3.17 7.12 28.63
CA GLY A 180 2.73 8.37 28.00
C GLY A 180 1.59 8.24 26.99
N TYR A 181 0.98 7.06 26.90
CA TYR A 181 -0.25 6.90 26.12
C TYR A 181 -1.43 7.62 26.79
N GLY A 182 -2.21 8.30 25.96
CA GLY A 182 -3.37 9.09 26.32
C GLY A 182 -4.58 8.72 25.48
N SER A 183 -5.76 8.85 26.08
CA SER A 183 -7.03 8.71 25.38
C SER A 183 -8.11 9.47 26.12
N ILE A 184 -9.11 9.93 25.37
CA ILE A 184 -10.35 10.41 25.96
C ILE A 184 -11.19 9.26 26.53
N PHE A 185 -11.06 8.08 25.93
CA PHE A 185 -11.70 6.86 26.40
C PHE A 185 -10.96 6.31 27.61
N ASN A 186 -11.72 5.72 28.51
CA ASN A 186 -11.23 5.18 29.75
C ASN A 186 -12.19 4.09 30.26
N LYS A 187 -11.88 3.49 31.41
CA LYS A 187 -12.70 2.43 32.02
C LYS A 187 -14.19 2.78 32.17
N ASP A 188 -14.56 4.06 32.28
CA ASP A 188 -15.96 4.47 32.43
C ASP A 188 -16.70 4.49 31.08
N THR A 189 -15.98 4.50 29.95
CA THR A 189 -16.53 4.36 28.58
C THR A 189 -16.52 2.93 28.04
N ALA A 190 -15.92 1.98 28.77
CA ALA A 190 -15.68 0.60 28.31
C ALA A 190 -16.95 -0.13 27.81
N GLU A 191 -18.08 0.09 28.47
CA GLU A 191 -19.34 -0.60 28.21
C GLU A 191 -20.31 0.24 27.36
N THR A 192 -19.82 1.26 26.66
CA THR A 192 -20.69 2.18 25.89
C THR A 192 -20.99 1.71 24.47
N LEU A 193 -20.40 0.62 23.99
CA LEU A 193 -20.75 0.06 22.67
C LEU A 193 -22.12 -0.62 22.72
N ARG A 194 -23.10 -0.08 21.97
CA ARG A 194 -24.43 -0.69 21.84
C ARG A 194 -24.50 -1.71 20.73
N GLY A 195 -23.84 -1.43 19.61
CA GLY A 195 -23.87 -2.28 18.44
C GLY A 195 -22.95 -1.80 17.34
N ILE A 196 -22.60 -2.73 16.47
CA ILE A 196 -21.87 -2.49 15.24
C ILE A 196 -22.58 -3.20 14.10
N GLU A 197 -22.63 -2.57 12.94
CA GLU A 197 -23.19 -3.16 11.73
C GLU A 197 -22.29 -2.83 10.54
N LEU A 198 -21.62 -3.85 10.01
CA LEU A 198 -20.90 -3.75 8.74
C LEU A 198 -21.84 -4.17 7.60
N GLN A 199 -22.20 -3.21 6.75
CA GLN A 199 -23.00 -3.47 5.56
C GLN A 199 -22.15 -4.09 4.45
N SER A 200 -22.79 -4.78 3.51
CA SER A 200 -22.10 -5.39 2.35
C SER A 200 -21.38 -4.39 1.43
N THR A 201 -21.70 -3.09 1.54
CA THR A 201 -21.03 -2.00 0.82
C THR A 201 -19.72 -1.55 1.48
N GLY A 202 -19.36 -2.12 2.64
CA GLY A 202 -18.26 -1.64 3.48
C GLY A 202 -18.60 -0.40 4.31
N HIS A 203 -19.89 -0.05 4.43
CA HIS A 203 -20.34 1.01 5.34
C HIS A 203 -20.52 0.44 6.74
N LEU A 204 -19.65 0.87 7.66
CA LEU A 204 -19.65 0.49 9.07
C LEU A 204 -20.43 1.52 9.89
N ILE A 205 -21.49 1.05 10.56
CA ILE A 205 -22.23 1.86 11.55
C ILE A 205 -21.79 1.41 12.94
N VAL A 206 -21.33 2.36 13.75
CA VAL A 206 -20.98 2.12 15.16
C VAL A 206 -21.92 2.93 16.05
N ASP A 207 -22.73 2.24 16.85
CA ASP A 207 -23.70 2.85 17.76
C ASP A 207 -23.20 2.76 19.20
N PHE A 208 -23.18 3.89 19.90
CA PHE A 208 -22.78 4.00 21.29
C PHE A 208 -23.95 4.44 22.17
N ASP A 209 -23.93 4.04 23.43
CA ASP A 209 -24.68 4.74 24.48
C ASP A 209 -24.12 6.17 24.55
N ASP A 210 -24.98 7.15 24.82
CA ASP A 210 -24.58 8.56 24.87
C ASP A 210 -23.55 8.83 25.99
N PHE A 211 -22.28 8.72 25.62
CA PHE A 211 -21.14 8.98 26.50
C PHE A 211 -20.81 10.47 26.62
N SER A 212 -21.59 11.39 26.04
CA SER A 212 -21.38 12.84 26.21
C SER A 212 -21.45 13.27 27.67
N THR A 213 -22.15 12.51 28.52
CA THR A 213 -22.22 12.77 29.96
C THR A 213 -21.03 12.21 30.74
N ILE A 214 -20.32 11.23 30.17
CA ILE A 214 -19.11 10.63 30.74
C ILE A 214 -17.89 11.47 30.37
N ILE A 215 -17.84 11.95 29.13
CA ILE A 215 -16.76 12.81 28.59
C ILE A 215 -17.30 14.16 28.11
N PRO A 216 -17.79 15.04 29.00
CA PRO A 216 -18.49 16.29 28.62
C PRO A 216 -17.63 17.27 27.81
N ASN A 217 -16.30 17.20 27.94
CA ASN A 217 -15.36 18.02 27.17
C ASN A 217 -14.97 17.40 25.81
N GLY A 218 -15.50 16.22 25.48
CA GLY A 218 -15.20 15.50 24.24
C GLY A 218 -15.68 16.19 22.98
N SER A 219 -16.64 17.12 23.08
CA SER A 219 -17.08 17.96 21.97
C SER A 219 -16.21 19.19 21.69
N SER A 220 -15.15 19.42 22.48
CA SER A 220 -14.20 20.50 22.19
C SER A 220 -13.40 20.16 20.94
N SER A 221 -13.03 21.16 20.12
CA SER A 221 -12.41 20.92 18.81
C SER A 221 -11.21 19.97 18.85
N ALA A 222 -10.33 20.10 19.85
CA ALA A 222 -9.15 19.24 19.97
C ALA A 222 -9.54 17.82 20.43
N ALA A 223 -10.43 17.72 21.42
CA ALA A 223 -10.88 16.43 21.95
C ALA A 223 -11.70 15.63 20.94
N SER A 224 -12.56 16.29 20.16
CA SER A 224 -13.35 15.64 19.12
C SER A 224 -12.47 15.16 17.97
N MET A 225 -11.43 15.92 17.60
CA MET A 225 -10.45 15.49 16.61
C MET A 225 -9.69 14.26 17.11
N ALA A 226 -9.18 14.27 18.35
CA ALA A 226 -8.44 13.15 18.90
C ALA A 226 -9.30 11.88 19.06
N MET A 227 -10.54 12.04 19.49
CA MET A 227 -11.52 10.97 19.57
C MET A 227 -11.80 10.37 18.19
N LEU A 228 -12.09 11.21 17.19
CA LEU A 228 -12.37 10.73 15.84
C LEU A 228 -11.14 10.07 15.20
N GLU A 229 -9.95 10.61 15.44
CA GLU A 229 -8.70 10.04 14.93
C GLU A 229 -8.44 8.64 15.49
N SER A 230 -8.56 8.46 16.82
CA SER A 230 -8.41 7.15 17.46
C SER A 230 -9.46 6.14 17.00
N LEU A 231 -10.73 6.56 16.93
CA LEU A 231 -11.83 5.72 16.41
C LEU A 231 -11.58 5.32 14.95
N ASN A 232 -11.32 6.30 14.08
CA ASN A 232 -11.20 6.08 12.65
C ASN A 232 -9.96 5.25 12.32
N ARG A 233 -8.79 5.50 12.92
CA ARG A 233 -7.58 4.68 12.69
C ARG A 233 -7.77 3.24 13.16
N THR A 234 -8.35 3.07 14.35
CA THR A 234 -8.62 1.73 14.90
C THR A 234 -9.59 0.96 14.00
N LEU A 235 -10.61 1.61 13.44
CA LEU A 235 -11.58 0.92 12.57
C LEU A 235 -11.10 0.78 11.12
N ALA A 236 -10.21 1.67 10.64
CA ALA A 236 -9.67 1.64 9.28
C ALA A 236 -8.64 0.52 9.05
N GLN A 237 -8.13 -0.10 10.12
CA GLN A 237 -7.26 -1.29 10.03
C GLN A 237 -7.94 -2.47 9.32
N PHE A 238 -9.28 -2.50 9.32
CA PHE A 238 -10.08 -3.53 8.68
C PHE A 238 -10.35 -3.15 7.23
N GLU A 239 -9.89 -3.97 6.30
CA GLU A 239 -9.96 -3.71 4.87
C GLU A 239 -11.38 -3.60 4.33
N GLU A 240 -12.28 -4.40 4.90
CA GLU A 240 -13.70 -4.45 4.58
C GLU A 240 -14.45 -3.18 5.00
N VAL A 241 -13.88 -2.38 5.90
CA VAL A 241 -14.40 -1.08 6.30
C VAL A 241 -13.97 -0.03 5.27
N LYS A 242 -14.95 0.51 4.53
CA LYS A 242 -14.75 1.57 3.53
C LYS A 242 -15.20 2.92 4.03
N THR A 243 -16.31 2.96 4.76
CA THR A 243 -16.79 4.18 5.42
C THR A 243 -17.25 3.90 6.84
N ILE A 244 -17.16 4.91 7.72
CA ILE A 244 -17.50 4.78 9.14
C ILE A 244 -18.49 5.88 9.54
N GLU A 245 -19.65 5.50 10.06
CA GLU A 245 -20.67 6.39 10.65
C GLU A 245 -20.83 6.11 12.14
N TYR A 246 -20.87 7.18 12.95
CA TYR A 246 -21.06 7.09 14.39
C TYR A 246 -22.46 7.56 14.82
N ARG A 247 -23.01 6.91 15.85
CA ARG A 247 -24.33 7.22 16.41
C ARG A 247 -24.32 7.21 17.93
N PHE A 248 -25.25 7.98 18.51
CA PHE A 248 -25.67 7.83 19.90
C PHE A 248 -27.10 7.37 19.98
N ASP A 249 -27.33 6.28 20.70
CA ASP A 249 -28.66 5.69 20.92
C ASP A 249 -29.45 5.52 19.61
N GLY A 250 -28.76 5.16 18.52
CA GLY A 250 -29.30 4.98 17.19
C GLY A 250 -29.49 6.27 16.35
N SER A 251 -29.08 7.44 16.84
CA SER A 251 -29.15 8.72 16.12
C SER A 251 -27.77 9.25 15.77
N CYS A 252 -27.52 9.42 14.46
CA CYS A 252 -26.34 10.12 13.98
C CYS A 252 -26.40 11.61 14.33
N GLU A 253 -27.59 12.23 14.31
CA GLU A 253 -27.76 13.66 14.64
C GLU A 253 -27.37 13.95 16.09
N ALA A 254 -27.60 13.02 17.01
CA ALA A 254 -27.16 13.15 18.39
C ALA A 254 -25.63 13.17 18.50
N PHE A 255 -24.94 12.26 17.81
CA PHE A 255 -23.48 12.20 17.81
C PHE A 255 -22.86 13.43 17.13
N TYR A 256 -23.23 13.71 15.87
CA TYR A 256 -22.67 14.81 15.07
C TYR A 256 -23.10 16.19 15.57
N GLY A 257 -24.27 16.28 16.22
CA GLY A 257 -24.71 17.47 16.94
C GLY A 257 -23.88 17.72 18.19
N TRP A 258 -23.51 16.68 18.94
CA TRP A 258 -22.65 16.80 20.12
C TRP A 258 -21.25 17.31 19.73
N ILE A 259 -20.60 16.71 18.73
CA ILE A 259 -19.27 17.17 18.26
C ILE A 259 -19.30 18.42 17.37
N GLN A 260 -20.47 19.05 17.20
CA GLN A 260 -20.65 20.33 16.48
C GLN A 260 -20.25 20.30 14.99
N VAL A 261 -20.25 19.13 14.36
CA VAL A 261 -19.95 18.96 12.92
C VAL A 261 -21.17 19.29 12.05
N GLY A 262 -22.38 19.24 12.63
CA GLY A 262 -23.61 19.66 11.97
C GLY A 262 -24.46 18.48 11.50
N GLU A 263 -24.50 18.24 10.19
CA GLU A 263 -25.30 17.16 9.59
C GLU A 263 -24.64 15.79 9.81
N CYS A 264 -25.45 14.72 9.76
CA CYS A 264 -24.91 13.36 9.76
C CYS A 264 -23.96 13.18 8.58
N THR A 265 -22.83 12.54 8.85
CA THR A 265 -21.79 12.28 7.87
C THR A 265 -21.13 10.94 8.16
N TYR A 266 -20.16 10.57 7.34
CA TYR A 266 -19.31 9.39 7.52
C TYR A 266 -17.86 9.75 7.18
N PHE A 267 -16.94 8.91 7.63
CA PHE A 267 -15.50 9.02 7.36
C PHE A 267 -15.07 7.97 6.35
N THR A 268 -14.17 8.30 5.43
CA THR A 268 -13.58 7.31 4.51
C THR A 268 -12.40 6.62 5.20
N ALA A 269 -12.46 5.31 5.37
CA ALA A 269 -11.47 4.54 6.13
C ALA A 269 -10.04 4.70 5.57
N ASP A 270 -9.89 4.71 4.24
CA ASP A 270 -8.59 4.90 3.57
C ASP A 270 -7.88 6.21 3.96
N SER A 271 -8.61 7.22 4.43
CA SER A 271 -8.02 8.49 4.91
C SER A 271 -7.25 8.35 6.23
N TYR A 272 -7.38 7.19 6.90
CA TYR A 272 -6.84 6.94 8.23
C TYR A 272 -5.86 5.76 8.30
N ARG A 273 -5.68 5.02 7.21
CA ARG A 273 -4.58 4.04 7.10
C ARG A 273 -3.26 4.80 7.06
N THR A 274 -2.22 4.31 7.75
CA THR A 274 -0.95 5.05 7.80
C THR A 274 -0.32 5.11 6.40
N GLU A 275 0.45 6.17 6.11
CA GLU A 275 1.23 6.23 4.86
C GLU A 275 2.18 5.01 4.74
N VAL A 276 2.63 4.47 5.87
CA VAL A 276 3.50 3.29 5.95
C VAL A 276 2.74 2.03 5.52
N GLU A 277 1.53 1.80 6.03
CA GLU A 277 0.66 0.68 5.62
C GLU A 277 0.26 0.79 4.15
N ALA A 278 -0.19 1.97 3.72
CA ALA A 278 -0.57 2.21 2.33
C ALA A 278 0.61 2.03 1.36
N GLU A 279 1.82 2.47 1.75
CA GLU A 279 3.02 2.27 0.94
C GLU A 279 3.50 0.81 0.99
N ALA A 280 3.33 0.09 2.09
CA ALA A 280 3.65 -1.34 2.18
C ALA A 280 2.76 -2.19 1.27
N VAL A 281 1.45 -1.98 1.29
CA VAL A 281 0.50 -2.64 0.37
C VAL A 281 0.84 -2.32 -1.08
N LYS A 282 1.15 -1.06 -1.38
CA LYS A 282 1.59 -0.63 -2.71
C LYS A 282 2.90 -1.30 -3.14
N GLU A 283 3.92 -1.36 -2.27
CA GLU A 283 5.16 -2.07 -2.56
C GLU A 283 4.90 -3.57 -2.82
N GLU A 284 4.06 -4.22 -2.00
CA GLU A 284 3.69 -5.63 -2.19
C GLU A 284 3.01 -5.85 -3.54
N LEU A 285 1.99 -5.06 -3.86
CA LEU A 285 1.21 -5.24 -5.08
C LEU A 285 2.02 -4.94 -6.34
N LEU A 286 2.92 -3.96 -6.31
CA LEU A 286 3.85 -3.69 -7.41
C LEU A 286 4.85 -4.84 -7.63
N GLU A 287 5.39 -5.42 -6.56
CA GLU A 287 6.27 -6.59 -6.65
C GLU A 287 5.50 -7.80 -7.19
N LYS A 288 4.32 -8.07 -6.62
CA LYS A 288 3.47 -9.20 -7.01
C LYS A 288 3.04 -9.09 -8.47
N SER A 289 2.62 -7.90 -8.92
CA SER A 289 2.24 -7.66 -10.31
C SER A 289 3.41 -7.85 -11.27
N GLU A 290 4.62 -7.40 -10.93
CA GLU A 290 5.81 -7.59 -11.77
C GLU A 290 6.15 -9.06 -11.95
N ILE A 291 6.07 -9.84 -10.86
CA ILE A 291 6.29 -11.29 -10.92
C ILE A 291 5.25 -11.97 -11.82
N ILE A 292 3.97 -11.68 -11.62
CA ILE A 292 2.89 -12.26 -12.43
C ILE A 292 3.02 -11.85 -13.90
N PHE A 293 3.30 -10.57 -14.17
CA PHE A 293 3.51 -10.05 -15.52
C PHE A 293 4.63 -10.80 -16.25
N ASN A 294 5.77 -11.00 -15.59
CA ASN A 294 6.90 -11.73 -16.16
C ASN A 294 6.56 -13.19 -16.43
N HIS A 295 5.89 -13.88 -15.50
CA HIS A 295 5.44 -15.27 -15.71
C HIS A 295 4.42 -15.37 -16.84
N LEU A 296 3.46 -14.44 -16.91
CA LEU A 296 2.46 -14.35 -17.97
C LEU A 296 3.13 -14.20 -19.34
N LEU A 297 4.05 -13.25 -19.49
CA LEU A 297 4.77 -13.04 -20.75
C LEU A 297 5.70 -14.22 -21.07
N ALA A 298 6.27 -14.90 -20.07
CA ALA A 298 7.04 -16.13 -20.27
C ALA A 298 6.15 -17.36 -20.60
N LYS A 299 4.82 -17.23 -20.47
CA LYS A 299 3.82 -18.31 -20.58
C LYS A 299 4.04 -19.41 -19.54
N GLU A 300 4.54 -19.02 -18.37
CA GLU A 300 4.74 -19.86 -17.20
C GLU A 300 3.44 -19.94 -16.39
N TRP A 301 2.40 -20.47 -17.02
CA TRP A 301 1.04 -20.47 -16.50
C TRP A 301 0.87 -21.19 -15.15
N GLU A 302 1.69 -22.22 -14.90
CA GLU A 302 1.74 -22.86 -13.59
C GLU A 302 2.11 -21.86 -12.48
N GLN A 303 3.04 -20.92 -12.75
CA GLN A 303 3.46 -19.88 -11.80
C GLN A 303 2.38 -18.80 -11.63
N VAL A 304 1.76 -18.34 -12.74
CA VAL A 304 0.62 -17.40 -12.69
C VAL A 304 -0.50 -17.93 -11.80
N ALA A 305 -0.81 -19.22 -11.92
CA ALA A 305 -1.86 -19.87 -11.14
C ALA A 305 -1.59 -19.93 -9.62
N HIS A 306 -0.39 -19.64 -9.13
CA HIS A 306 -0.13 -19.56 -7.69
C HIS A 306 -0.78 -18.34 -7.04
N TYR A 307 -1.01 -17.28 -7.82
CA TYR A 307 -1.54 -16.01 -7.33
C TYR A 307 -3.07 -15.92 -7.43
N ILE A 308 -3.74 -16.95 -7.93
CA ILE A 308 -5.19 -16.95 -8.17
C ILE A 308 -5.89 -17.69 -7.03
N HIS A 309 -6.92 -17.07 -6.45
CA HIS A 309 -7.73 -17.69 -5.40
C HIS A 309 -8.47 -18.92 -5.93
N HIS A 310 -8.53 -20.01 -5.15
CA HIS A 310 -9.04 -21.30 -5.63
C HIS A 310 -10.53 -21.29 -5.96
N GLU A 311 -11.35 -20.47 -5.28
CA GLU A 311 -12.80 -20.37 -5.54
C GLU A 311 -13.17 -19.24 -6.49
N LYS A 312 -12.46 -18.10 -6.44
CA LYS A 312 -12.80 -16.94 -7.29
C LYS A 312 -12.32 -17.14 -8.72
N GLY A 313 -11.19 -17.81 -8.91
CA GLY A 313 -10.59 -17.93 -10.23
C GLY A 313 -10.07 -16.59 -10.75
N LEU A 314 -9.89 -16.52 -12.07
CA LEU A 314 -9.38 -15.36 -12.79
C LEU A 314 -10.38 -14.93 -13.86
N VAL A 315 -10.70 -13.64 -13.88
CA VAL A 315 -11.44 -13.00 -14.96
C VAL A 315 -10.45 -12.40 -15.96
N TYR A 316 -10.67 -12.62 -17.25
CA TYR A 316 -10.01 -11.86 -18.30
C TYR A 316 -11.04 -10.99 -18.99
N SER A 317 -10.84 -9.67 -18.94
CA SER A 317 -11.68 -8.69 -19.63
C SER A 317 -10.95 -8.18 -20.88
N PRO A 318 -11.48 -8.44 -22.09
CA PRO A 318 -10.88 -8.00 -23.36
C PRO A 318 -10.73 -6.49 -23.51
N PHE A 319 -11.54 -5.73 -22.76
CA PHE A 319 -11.63 -4.28 -22.75
C PHE A 319 -11.73 -3.72 -21.34
N SER A 320 -11.84 -2.40 -21.19
CA SER A 320 -11.83 -1.72 -19.87
C SER A 320 -13.14 -1.87 -19.06
N ASN A 321 -14.21 -2.40 -19.67
CA ASN A 321 -15.52 -2.65 -19.08
C ASN A 321 -15.63 -4.09 -18.56
N VAL A 322 -15.06 -4.34 -17.37
CA VAL A 322 -15.24 -5.60 -16.64
C VAL A 322 -16.70 -5.81 -16.26
N GLY A 323 -17.14 -7.06 -16.27
CA GLY A 323 -18.51 -7.50 -15.95
C GLY A 323 -19.40 -7.67 -17.17
N ASP A 324 -18.84 -7.55 -18.38
CA ASP A 324 -19.55 -7.76 -19.64
C ASP A 324 -19.74 -9.26 -19.95
N GLU A 325 -20.67 -9.60 -20.84
CA GLU A 325 -20.93 -10.98 -21.29
C GLU A 325 -19.75 -11.61 -22.04
N ASP A 326 -18.83 -10.75 -22.49
CA ASP A 326 -17.61 -11.08 -23.23
C ASP A 326 -16.41 -11.44 -22.32
N ASP A 327 -16.54 -11.26 -21.00
CA ASP A 327 -15.49 -11.61 -20.05
C ASP A 327 -15.27 -13.14 -20.01
N LEU A 328 -14.00 -13.54 -20.01
CA LEU A 328 -13.61 -14.94 -19.86
C LEU A 328 -13.36 -15.26 -18.39
N HIS A 329 -13.95 -16.35 -17.91
CA HIS A 329 -13.80 -16.81 -16.54
C HIS A 329 -13.06 -18.14 -16.51
N PHE A 330 -11.98 -18.19 -15.73
CA PHE A 330 -11.13 -19.37 -15.60
C PHE A 330 -10.94 -19.75 -14.14
N SER A 331 -11.03 -21.03 -13.81
CA SER A 331 -10.59 -21.50 -12.50
C SER A 331 -9.07 -21.44 -12.40
N ARG A 332 -8.54 -21.47 -11.16
CA ARG A 332 -7.10 -21.62 -10.92
C ARG A 332 -6.51 -22.82 -11.65
N LEU A 333 -7.25 -23.94 -11.73
CA LEU A 333 -6.81 -25.16 -12.39
C LEU A 333 -6.81 -25.04 -13.91
N ASP A 334 -7.75 -24.28 -14.49
CA ASP A 334 -7.74 -23.99 -15.93
C ASP A 334 -6.48 -23.20 -16.29
N VAL A 335 -6.21 -22.10 -15.56
CA VAL A 335 -5.01 -21.27 -15.78
C VAL A 335 -3.75 -22.10 -15.59
N TRP A 336 -3.66 -22.94 -14.54
CA TRP A 336 -2.52 -23.82 -14.34
C TRP A 336 -2.26 -24.75 -15.55
N GLY A 337 -3.31 -25.18 -16.26
CA GLY A 337 -3.25 -26.07 -17.42
C GLY A 337 -2.93 -25.39 -18.77
N PHE A 338 -2.95 -24.06 -18.86
CA PHE A 338 -2.87 -23.31 -20.13
C PHE A 338 -1.61 -23.56 -20.95
N TYR A 339 -0.51 -23.99 -20.34
CA TYR A 339 0.72 -24.33 -21.06
C TYR A 339 0.54 -25.45 -22.10
N LYS A 340 -0.49 -26.30 -21.95
CA LYS A 340 -0.87 -27.39 -22.87
C LYS A 340 -2.26 -27.22 -23.48
N ASP A 341 -2.97 -26.15 -23.13
CA ASP A 341 -4.32 -25.95 -23.65
C ASP A 341 -4.26 -25.46 -25.10
N GLU A 342 -4.85 -26.25 -26.00
CA GLU A 342 -4.97 -25.94 -27.44
C GLU A 342 -6.38 -25.42 -27.80
N SER A 343 -7.26 -25.27 -26.80
CA SER A 343 -8.61 -24.71 -26.97
C SER A 343 -8.54 -23.27 -27.45
N GLN A 344 -9.49 -22.89 -28.31
CA GLN A 344 -9.60 -21.53 -28.83
C GLN A 344 -10.61 -20.75 -28.00
N TYR A 345 -10.19 -19.58 -27.53
CA TYR A 345 -11.05 -18.60 -26.84
C TYR A 345 -11.07 -17.30 -27.62
N ILE A 346 -12.15 -16.54 -27.50
CA ILE A 346 -12.25 -15.20 -28.09
C ILE A 346 -11.62 -14.23 -27.09
N TRP A 347 -10.41 -13.75 -27.38
CA TRP A 347 -9.66 -12.87 -26.47
C TRP A 347 -9.86 -11.38 -26.78
N SER A 348 -10.39 -11.03 -27.95
CA SER A 348 -10.67 -9.64 -28.33
C SER A 348 -11.50 -9.61 -29.62
N TRP A 349 -11.88 -8.39 -30.04
CA TRP A 349 -12.50 -8.10 -31.33
C TRP A 349 -11.79 -6.91 -31.97
N ASP A 350 -11.78 -6.84 -33.29
CA ASP A 350 -11.36 -5.65 -34.03
C ASP A 350 -12.52 -4.67 -34.28
N GLN A 351 -12.24 -3.51 -34.87
CA GLN A 351 -13.25 -2.48 -35.18
C GLN A 351 -14.30 -2.94 -36.19
N SER A 352 -14.10 -4.08 -36.86
CA SER A 352 -15.09 -4.72 -37.71
C SER A 352 -15.89 -5.82 -37.00
N GLU A 353 -15.74 -5.94 -35.68
CA GLU A 353 -16.31 -6.99 -34.83
C GLU A 353 -15.76 -8.39 -35.15
N ALA A 354 -14.62 -8.48 -35.84
CA ALA A 354 -13.99 -9.76 -36.10
C ALA A 354 -13.33 -10.30 -34.83
N GLU A 355 -13.71 -11.51 -34.44
CA GLU A 355 -13.18 -12.21 -33.27
C GLU A 355 -11.69 -12.54 -33.44
N PHE A 356 -10.90 -12.15 -32.45
CA PHE A 356 -9.54 -12.65 -32.27
C PHE A 356 -9.59 -13.93 -31.43
N MET A 357 -9.65 -15.07 -32.12
CA MET A 357 -9.58 -16.39 -31.49
C MET A 357 -8.13 -16.87 -31.36
N ALA A 358 -7.75 -17.36 -30.18
CA ALA A 358 -6.42 -17.89 -29.94
C ALA A 358 -6.39 -18.95 -28.83
N THR A 359 -5.33 -19.77 -28.82
CA THR A 359 -4.93 -20.53 -27.62
C THR A 359 -4.42 -19.57 -26.55
N PRO A 360 -4.36 -19.94 -25.26
CA PRO A 360 -3.76 -19.09 -24.23
C PRO A 360 -2.32 -18.67 -24.56
N ASN A 361 -1.52 -19.58 -25.12
CA ASN A 361 -0.14 -19.27 -25.51
C ASN A 361 -0.06 -18.29 -26.69
N ASP A 362 -0.93 -18.46 -27.69
CA ASP A 362 -0.99 -17.56 -28.86
C ASP A 362 -1.59 -16.20 -28.50
N PHE A 363 -2.49 -16.14 -27.51
CA PHE A 363 -3.00 -14.92 -26.91
C PHE A 363 -1.86 -14.07 -26.34
N VAL A 364 -0.99 -14.65 -25.52
CA VAL A 364 0.18 -13.93 -24.98
C VAL A 364 1.08 -13.43 -26.11
N ASP A 365 1.37 -14.28 -27.10
CA ASP A 365 2.33 -13.94 -28.15
C ASP A 365 1.79 -12.94 -29.18
N ASN A 366 0.48 -12.88 -29.43
CA ASN A 366 -0.10 -12.10 -30.53
C ASN A 366 -1.09 -11.03 -30.10
N LEU A 367 -1.42 -10.94 -28.81
CA LEU A 367 -2.25 -9.87 -28.25
C LEU A 367 -1.51 -9.09 -27.15
N LEU A 368 -0.82 -9.77 -26.23
CA LEU A 368 -0.12 -9.09 -25.14
C LEU A 368 1.29 -8.61 -25.52
N LYS A 369 2.09 -9.40 -26.25
CA LYS A 369 3.48 -9.02 -26.59
C LYS A 369 3.61 -8.14 -27.81
N LYS A 370 2.70 -8.28 -28.76
CA LYS A 370 2.76 -7.55 -30.03
C LYS A 370 1.39 -7.45 -30.68
N ARG A 371 1.29 -6.49 -31.60
CA ARG A 371 0.20 -6.36 -32.57
C ARG A 371 0.82 -6.18 -33.96
N ASN A 372 0.55 -7.12 -34.88
CA ASN A 372 1.21 -7.15 -36.19
C ASN A 372 2.75 -7.13 -36.04
N ASN A 373 3.39 -6.03 -36.47
CA ASN A 373 4.84 -5.82 -36.39
C ASN A 373 5.25 -4.92 -35.20
N TYR A 374 4.29 -4.42 -34.44
CA TYR A 374 4.53 -3.58 -33.27
C TYR A 374 4.73 -4.48 -32.04
N VAL A 375 5.80 -4.26 -31.28
CA VAL A 375 6.10 -5.01 -30.05
C VAL A 375 5.90 -4.08 -28.87
N TYR A 376 5.12 -4.53 -27.87
CA TYR A 376 4.83 -3.74 -26.69
C TYR A 376 6.00 -3.76 -25.70
N GLU A 377 6.36 -2.59 -25.16
CA GLU A 377 7.44 -2.39 -24.19
C GLU A 377 6.94 -2.21 -22.75
N TYR A 378 5.71 -1.74 -22.55
CA TYR A 378 5.09 -1.50 -21.24
C TYR A 378 5.98 -0.70 -20.28
N ASP A 379 6.43 0.49 -20.70
CA ASP A 379 7.47 1.24 -19.99
C ASP A 379 6.94 2.24 -18.96
N GLU A 380 5.61 2.32 -18.81
CA GLU A 380 4.90 3.09 -17.79
C GLU A 380 4.07 2.16 -16.89
N ILE A 381 4.14 2.39 -15.58
CA ILE A 381 3.43 1.62 -14.57
C ILE A 381 2.71 2.58 -13.63
N THR A 382 1.43 2.32 -13.38
CA THR A 382 0.59 3.12 -12.48
C THR A 382 -0.01 2.22 -11.41
N TYR A 383 -0.41 2.82 -10.30
CA TYR A 383 -0.96 2.11 -9.16
C TYR A 383 -2.28 2.78 -8.76
N ASN A 384 -3.36 2.01 -8.85
CA ASN A 384 -4.70 2.39 -8.44
C ASN A 384 -5.14 3.79 -8.94
N ASP A 385 -4.65 4.20 -10.10
CA ASP A 385 -4.86 5.55 -10.64
C ASP A 385 -6.05 5.54 -11.59
N SER A 386 -7.22 5.96 -11.08
CA SER A 386 -8.44 6.09 -11.86
C SER A 386 -8.46 7.32 -12.78
N ASP A 387 -7.51 8.25 -12.63
CA ASP A 387 -7.56 9.58 -13.27
C ASP A 387 -6.79 9.66 -14.59
N MET A 388 -6.08 8.60 -15.00
CA MET A 388 -5.41 8.55 -16.31
C MET A 388 -6.38 8.13 -17.44
N GLY A 389 -7.14 9.10 -17.92
CA GLY A 389 -7.72 9.09 -19.27
C GLY A 389 -9.24 9.13 -19.35
N THR A 390 -9.75 9.17 -20.57
CA THR A 390 -11.19 9.16 -20.89
C THR A 390 -11.76 7.73 -20.97
N MET A 391 -10.98 6.72 -20.60
CA MET A 391 -11.38 5.32 -20.68
C MET A 391 -12.28 4.97 -19.49
N ILE A 392 -13.41 4.34 -19.79
CA ILE A 392 -14.29 3.74 -18.79
C ILE A 392 -13.47 2.75 -17.95
N ASN A 393 -13.62 2.79 -16.63
CA ASN A 393 -13.02 1.82 -15.72
C ASN A 393 -14.11 1.29 -14.78
N THR A 394 -14.63 0.09 -15.05
CA THR A 394 -15.69 -0.54 -14.24
C THR A 394 -15.13 -1.56 -13.24
N ILE A 395 -13.80 -1.60 -13.02
CA ILE A 395 -13.19 -2.58 -12.11
C ILE A 395 -13.85 -2.55 -10.73
N HIS A 396 -14.05 -1.35 -10.16
CA HIS A 396 -14.66 -1.20 -8.83
C HIS A 396 -16.20 -1.41 -8.82
N GLU A 397 -16.84 -1.55 -9.98
CA GLU A 397 -18.25 -1.97 -10.04
C GLU A 397 -18.39 -3.49 -9.81
N VAL A 398 -17.41 -4.27 -10.27
CA VAL A 398 -17.37 -5.73 -10.15
C VAL A 398 -16.57 -6.19 -8.91
N PHE A 399 -15.46 -5.49 -8.64
CA PHE A 399 -14.55 -5.75 -7.53
C PHE A 399 -14.39 -4.47 -6.67
N PRO A 400 -15.37 -4.15 -5.79
CA PRO A 400 -15.44 -2.86 -5.11
C PRO A 400 -14.21 -2.48 -4.29
N ASN A 401 -13.52 -3.50 -3.77
CA ASN A 401 -12.38 -3.33 -2.88
C ASN A 401 -11.05 -3.62 -3.58
N ALA A 402 -11.07 -3.89 -4.89
CA ALA A 402 -9.86 -4.25 -5.60
C ALA A 402 -8.89 -3.09 -5.72
N ILE A 403 -7.60 -3.41 -5.79
CA ILE A 403 -6.52 -2.52 -6.18
C ILE A 403 -5.92 -3.06 -7.46
N TYR A 404 -5.55 -2.20 -8.40
CA TYR A 404 -4.91 -2.65 -9.64
C TYR A 404 -3.59 -1.94 -9.92
N VAL A 405 -2.68 -2.69 -10.55
CA VAL A 405 -1.44 -2.17 -11.14
C VAL A 405 -1.61 -2.18 -12.65
N GLU A 406 -1.41 -1.04 -13.30
CA GLU A 406 -1.54 -0.90 -14.74
C GLU A 406 -0.17 -0.80 -15.41
N TYR A 407 0.03 -1.57 -16.47
CA TYR A 407 1.20 -1.52 -17.34
C TYR A 407 0.78 -0.92 -18.67
N LEU A 408 1.36 0.23 -19.04
CA LEU A 408 0.99 0.97 -20.25
C LEU A 408 2.11 0.97 -21.28
N ASP A 409 1.71 0.78 -22.52
CA ASP A 409 2.45 1.15 -23.71
C ASP A 409 1.66 2.23 -24.45
N GLU A 410 2.14 3.47 -24.35
CA GLU A 410 1.60 4.63 -25.04
C GLU A 410 2.62 5.15 -26.07
N PRO A 411 2.50 4.73 -27.35
CA PRO A 411 3.35 5.23 -28.42
C PRO A 411 3.18 6.76 -28.59
N ASP A 412 4.23 7.46 -29.03
CA ASP A 412 4.15 8.90 -29.32
C ASP A 412 2.90 9.20 -30.18
N PRO A 413 1.99 10.08 -29.74
CA PRO A 413 0.77 10.42 -30.46
C PRO A 413 1.00 10.94 -31.89
N ASN A 414 2.21 11.43 -32.19
CA ASN A 414 2.59 11.90 -33.52
C ASN A 414 3.27 10.81 -34.38
N SER A 415 3.53 9.63 -33.82
CA SER A 415 4.11 8.49 -34.53
C SER A 415 3.07 7.78 -35.39
N ARG A 416 3.51 6.90 -36.29
CA ARG A 416 2.60 6.02 -37.04
C ARG A 416 2.01 4.89 -36.18
N ASP A 417 2.55 4.71 -34.98
CA ASP A 417 2.20 3.63 -34.08
C ASP A 417 1.22 4.07 -32.99
N TRP A 418 0.74 5.32 -33.01
CA TRP A 418 -0.19 5.89 -32.01
C TRP A 418 -1.45 5.04 -31.75
N THR A 419 -1.87 4.25 -32.73
CA THR A 419 -3.01 3.31 -32.62
C THR A 419 -2.70 2.04 -31.84
N ASN A 420 -1.44 1.80 -31.50
CA ASN A 420 -0.98 0.65 -30.73
C ASN A 420 -0.92 0.96 -29.24
N TYR A 421 -1.76 1.87 -28.74
CA TYR A 421 -1.93 2.02 -27.30
C TYR A 421 -2.42 0.71 -26.68
N GLN A 422 -1.82 0.29 -25.57
CA GLN A 422 -2.28 -0.83 -24.77
C GLN A 422 -1.95 -0.65 -23.29
N ALA A 423 -2.93 -0.93 -22.45
CA ALA A 423 -2.83 -1.05 -21.02
C ALA A 423 -3.22 -2.47 -20.58
N LEU A 424 -2.49 -3.01 -19.60
CA LEU A 424 -2.84 -4.24 -18.89
C LEU A 424 -2.96 -3.93 -17.40
N ARG A 425 -4.16 -4.08 -16.86
CA ARG A 425 -4.44 -3.91 -15.43
C ARG A 425 -4.47 -5.27 -14.76
N PHE A 426 -3.56 -5.45 -13.81
CA PHE A 426 -3.53 -6.59 -12.91
C PHE A 426 -4.33 -6.22 -11.68
N VAL A 427 -5.51 -6.83 -11.54
CA VAL A 427 -6.48 -6.51 -10.49
C VAL A 427 -6.33 -7.50 -9.35
N PHE A 428 -6.21 -6.97 -8.14
CA PHE A 428 -6.00 -7.71 -6.91
C PHE A 428 -7.14 -7.46 -5.93
N GLU A 429 -7.56 -8.51 -5.22
CA GLU A 429 -8.42 -8.40 -4.05
C GLU A 429 -7.75 -9.11 -2.88
N GLU A 430 -7.85 -8.51 -1.71
CA GLU A 430 -7.48 -9.15 -0.46
C GLU A 430 -8.58 -10.14 -0.04
N ILE A 431 -8.15 -11.35 0.30
CA ILE A 431 -9.00 -12.41 0.84
C ILE A 431 -8.21 -13.08 1.95
N ASP A 432 -8.75 -13.13 3.17
CA ASP A 432 -8.09 -13.72 4.35
C ASP A 432 -6.66 -13.17 4.57
N ASN A 433 -6.49 -11.85 4.49
CA ASN A 433 -5.20 -11.14 4.64
C ASN A 433 -4.13 -11.49 3.59
N GLU A 434 -4.53 -11.98 2.42
CA GLU A 434 -3.64 -12.21 1.29
C GLU A 434 -4.20 -11.61 -0.01
N TRP A 435 -3.35 -10.89 -0.75
CA TRP A 435 -3.70 -10.31 -2.05
C TRP A 435 -3.63 -11.34 -3.18
N TYR A 436 -4.79 -11.61 -3.79
CA TYR A 436 -4.95 -12.53 -4.92
C TYR A 436 -5.18 -11.79 -6.23
N PHE A 437 -4.59 -12.30 -7.31
CA PHE A 437 -4.82 -11.87 -8.69
C PHE A 437 -6.17 -12.39 -9.19
N VAL A 438 -7.15 -11.51 -9.31
CA VAL A 438 -8.55 -11.86 -9.61
C VAL A 438 -8.99 -11.47 -11.00
N ALA A 439 -8.33 -10.49 -11.63
CA ALA A 439 -8.61 -10.16 -13.03
C ALA A 439 -7.42 -9.59 -13.81
N LEU A 440 -7.35 -9.93 -15.09
CA LEU A 440 -6.52 -9.26 -16.09
C LEU A 440 -7.43 -8.46 -17.02
N VAL A 441 -7.32 -7.13 -16.97
CA VAL A 441 -8.20 -6.23 -17.74
C VAL A 441 -7.36 -5.49 -18.78
N ARG A 442 -7.79 -5.52 -20.04
CA ARG A 442 -7.08 -4.88 -21.13
C ARG A 442 -7.69 -3.53 -21.47
N GLY A 443 -6.92 -2.45 -21.35
CA GLY A 443 -7.28 -1.14 -21.85
C GLY A 443 -6.65 -0.91 -23.23
N ALA A 444 -7.38 -1.10 -24.32
CA ALA A 444 -6.84 -0.86 -25.65
C ALA A 444 -7.84 -0.10 -26.50
N HIS A 445 -7.33 0.71 -27.43
CA HIS A 445 -8.18 1.14 -28.54
C HIS A 445 -8.59 -0.10 -29.32
N ASN A 446 -9.91 -0.27 -29.46
CA ASN A 446 -10.51 -1.37 -30.21
C ASN A 446 -9.77 -1.51 -31.56
N PRO A 447 -9.08 -2.64 -31.82
CA PRO A 447 -8.07 -2.71 -32.87
C PRO A 447 -8.57 -2.38 -34.27
#